data_AF-A0AAV2GNG3-F1
#
_entry.id   AF-A0AAV2GNG3-F1
#
_cell.length_a   1.000
_cell.length_b   1.000
_cell.length_c   1.000
_cell.angle_alpha   90.00
_cell.angle_beta   90.00
_cell.angle_gamma   90.00
#
_symmetry.space_group_name_H-M   'P 1'
#
loop_
_entity.id
_entity.type
_entity.pdbx_description
1 polymer ?
#
loop_
_entity_poly.entity_id
_entity_poly.type
_entity_poly.pdbx_seq_one_letter_code
_entity_poly.pdbx_strand_id
1 'polypeptide(L)'
;MREEDLDEEVPEEDDPHCPIIPFNDMEKARYRRKWRSALIVKVLGRTFPFPVLSKRLETLWAKHGGLQISSMSFGFYVVRFTSQMDYEQAAVAVLG
;
A
#
# COMPACT_ATOMS: atom_id res chain seq x y z
N MET A 1 -22.17 13.45 -2.11
CA MET A 1 -20.87 14.08 -1.81
C MET A 1 -19.81 13.16 -2.34
N ARG A 2 -19.05 13.58 -3.34
CA ARG A 2 -17.89 12.86 -3.82
C ARG A 2 -16.77 13.28 -2.87
N GLU A 3 -16.25 12.36 -2.07
CA GLU A 3 -15.07 12.61 -1.25
C GLU A 3 -13.96 13.05 -2.21
N GLU A 4 -13.67 14.34 -2.18
CA GLU A 4 -12.47 14.89 -2.79
C GLU A 4 -11.38 14.53 -1.79
N ASP A 5 -10.58 13.52 -2.16
CA ASP A 5 -9.34 13.16 -1.48
C ASP A 5 -8.51 14.46 -1.35
N LEU A 6 -8.55 15.07 -0.16
CA LEU A 6 -7.71 16.21 0.19
C LEU A 6 -6.28 15.66 0.35
N ASP A 7 -5.60 15.54 -0.78
CA ASP A 7 -4.14 15.56 -0.87
C ASP A 7 -3.71 16.95 -0.33
N GLU A 8 -3.70 17.15 0.99
CA GLU A 8 -3.14 18.37 1.57
C GLU A 8 -1.64 18.36 1.23
N GLU A 9 -1.27 19.09 0.17
CA GLU A 9 0.12 19.27 -0.25
C GLU A 9 0.85 19.97 0.89
N VAL A 10 1.41 19.17 1.80
CA VAL A 10 2.39 19.64 2.76
C VAL A 10 3.49 20.29 1.93
N PRO A 11 3.84 21.57 2.15
CA PRO A 11 4.93 22.20 1.43
C PRO A 11 6.22 21.41 1.74
N GLU A 12 6.59 20.51 0.84
CA GLU A 12 7.87 19.82 0.90
C GLU A 12 8.94 20.86 0.59
N GLU A 13 9.93 21.02 1.47
CA GLU A 13 11.10 21.82 1.14
C GLU A 13 11.77 21.19 -0.09
N ASP A 14 11.93 21.96 -1.17
CA ASP A 14 12.53 21.49 -2.42
C ASP A 14 13.96 20.98 -2.13
N ASP A 15 14.14 19.65 -2.04
CA ASP A 15 15.46 19.02 -2.00
C ASP A 15 16.11 19.20 -3.39
N PRO A 16 17.23 19.95 -3.52
CA PRO A 16 17.89 20.20 -4.79
C PRO A 16 18.38 18.93 -5.51
N HIS A 17 18.45 17.80 -4.80
CA HIS A 17 18.87 16.50 -5.35
C HIS A 17 17.68 15.62 -5.79
N CYS A 18 16.44 16.01 -5.47
CA CYS A 18 15.25 15.28 -5.86
C CYS A 18 14.68 15.87 -7.17
N PRO A 19 14.68 15.12 -8.30
CA PRO A 19 14.17 15.65 -9.55
C PRO A 19 12.65 15.86 -9.47
N ILE A 20 12.19 17.06 -9.81
CA ILE A 20 10.76 17.37 -9.94
C ILE A 20 10.24 16.77 -11.25
N ILE A 21 9.35 15.78 -11.15
CA ILE A 21 8.69 15.16 -12.30
C ILE A 21 7.22 15.60 -12.31
N PRO A 22 6.84 16.56 -13.16
CA PRO A 22 5.45 17.04 -13.20
C PRO A 22 4.54 15.98 -13.82
N PHE A 23 3.42 15.71 -13.15
CA PHE A 23 2.34 14.86 -13.65
C PHE A 23 1.02 15.62 -13.62
N ASN A 24 0.21 15.48 -14.67
CA ASN A 24 -1.16 16.00 -14.64
C ASN A 24 -2.09 15.08 -13.81
N ASP A 25 -3.28 15.57 -13.46
CA ASP A 25 -4.23 14.84 -12.61
C ASP A 25 -4.67 13.50 -13.21
N MET A 26 -4.81 13.43 -14.54
CA MET A 26 -5.18 12.21 -15.24
C MET A 26 -4.07 11.15 -15.12
N GLU A 27 -2.81 11.57 -15.22
CA GLU A 27 -1.65 10.71 -15.04
C GLU A 27 -1.52 10.24 -13.59
N LYS A 28 -1.63 11.16 -12.62
CA LYS A 28 -1.68 10.83 -11.19
C LYS A 28 -2.78 9.79 -10.92
N ALA A 29 -3.99 10.01 -11.42
CA ALA A 29 -5.10 9.06 -11.28
C ALA A 29 -4.81 7.70 -11.93
N ARG A 30 -4.18 7.68 -13.11
CA ARG A 30 -3.79 6.44 -13.80
C ARG A 30 -2.75 5.65 -13.00
N TYR A 31 -1.75 6.33 -12.44
CA TYR A 31 -0.73 5.69 -11.60
C TYR A 31 -1.33 5.18 -10.29
N ARG A 32 -2.11 6.02 -9.59
CA ARG A 32 -2.79 5.66 -8.34
C ARG A 32 -3.78 4.51 -8.50
N ARG A 33 -4.45 4.40 -9.66
CA ARG A 33 -5.39 3.29 -9.94
C ARG A 33 -4.74 1.92 -9.74
N LYS A 34 -3.45 1.78 -10.09
CA LYS A 34 -2.74 0.52 -9.87
C LYS A 34 -2.54 0.23 -8.38
N TRP A 35 -2.51 1.21 -7.50
CA TRP A 35 -2.21 1.01 -6.07
C TRP A 35 -3.45 1.03 -5.16
N ARG A 36 -4.65 1.24 -5.71
CA ARG A 36 -5.90 1.34 -4.93
C ARG A 36 -6.23 0.14 -4.04
N SER A 37 -5.77 -1.05 -4.40
CA SER A 37 -5.97 -2.27 -3.61
C SER A 37 -4.66 -2.79 -3.02
N ALA A 38 -3.70 -1.91 -2.75
CA ALA A 38 -2.40 -2.27 -2.19
C ALA A 38 -2.17 -1.58 -0.83
N LEU A 39 -1.57 -2.32 0.10
CA LEU A 39 -1.11 -1.82 1.40
C LEU A 39 0.41 -1.95 1.48
N ILE A 40 1.08 -0.90 1.94
CA ILE A 40 2.49 -0.96 2.34
C ILE A 40 2.52 -1.29 3.82
N VAL A 41 3.04 -2.46 4.18
CA VAL A 41 3.02 -2.97 5.54
C VAL A 41 4.43 -3.18 6.06
N LYS A 42 4.64 -2.88 7.34
CA LYS A 42 5.88 -3.15 8.06
C LYS A 42 5.59 -4.09 9.20
N VAL A 43 6.35 -5.17 9.28
CA VAL A 43 6.24 -6.11 10.39
C VAL A 43 6.95 -5.51 11.61
N LEU A 44 6.20 -5.29 12.68
CA LEU A 44 6.75 -4.82 13.95
C LEU A 44 7.30 -6.00 14.77
N GLY A 45 8.41 -5.80 15.46
CA GLY A 45 9.03 -6.81 16.33
C GLY A 45 10.04 -7.71 15.62
N ARG A 46 9.86 -9.03 15.69
CA ARG A 46 10.82 -10.00 15.13
C ARG A 46 10.71 -10.10 13.62
N THR A 47 11.86 -10.18 12.94
CA THR A 47 11.93 -10.43 11.49
C THR A 47 11.56 -11.87 11.19
N PHE A 48 10.63 -12.08 10.25
CA PHE A 48 10.30 -13.41 9.73
C PHE A 48 10.87 -13.61 8.33
N PRO A 49 11.30 -14.83 7.97
CA PRO A 49 11.59 -15.16 6.58
C PRO A 49 10.37 -14.89 5.69
N PHE A 50 10.60 -14.37 4.48
CA PHE A 50 9.53 -13.99 3.55
C PHE A 50 8.46 -15.07 3.34
N PRO A 51 8.79 -16.37 3.14
CA PRO A 51 7.77 -17.41 2.96
C PRO A 51 6.86 -17.63 4.18
N VAL A 52 7.39 -17.38 5.39
CA VAL A 52 6.62 -17.49 6.62
C VAL A 52 5.67 -16.30 6.75
N LEU A 53 6.16 -15.11 6.43
CA LEU A 53 5.35 -13.90 6.43
C LEU A 53 4.25 -13.97 5.37
N SER A 54 4.58 -14.40 4.14
CA SER A 54 3.63 -14.48 3.04
C SER A 54 2.47 -15.39 3.39
N LYS A 55 2.76 -16.59 3.90
CA LYS A 55 1.74 -17.55 4.32
C LYS A 55 0.86 -17.03 5.47
N ARG A 56 1.43 -16.28 6.41
CA ARG A 56 0.66 -15.65 7.50
C ARG A 56 -0.27 -14.57 6.98
N LEU A 57 0.21 -13.70 6.10
CA LEU A 57 -0.60 -12.64 5.48
C LEU A 57 -1.72 -13.24 4.63
N GLU A 58 -1.44 -14.27 3.84
CA GLU A 58 -2.46 -15.04 3.12
C GLU A 58 -3.52 -15.60 4.07
N THR A 59 -3.12 -16.24 5.16
CA THR A 59 -4.08 -16.82 6.11
C THR A 59 -4.94 -15.76 6.81
N LEU A 60 -4.38 -14.60 7.13
CA LEU A 60 -5.08 -13.56 7.88
C LEU A 60 -6.00 -12.71 6.99
N TRP A 61 -5.55 -12.41 5.77
CA TRP A 61 -6.17 -11.38 4.93
C TRP A 61 -6.76 -11.90 3.62
N ALA A 62 -6.42 -13.11 3.16
CA ALA A 62 -6.95 -13.69 1.92
C ALA A 62 -8.19 -14.55 2.19
N LYS A 63 -9.25 -13.96 2.77
CA LYS A 63 -10.47 -14.70 3.16
C LYS A 63 -11.38 -14.99 1.97
N HIS A 64 -11.48 -14.06 1.03
CA HIS A 64 -12.38 -14.15 -0.11
C HIS A 64 -11.63 -14.18 -1.45
N GLY A 65 -10.45 -13.59 -1.54
CA GLY A 65 -9.59 -13.56 -2.71
C GLY A 65 -8.15 -13.99 -2.41
N GLY A 66 -7.26 -13.73 -3.36
CA GLY A 66 -5.82 -13.96 -3.21
C GLY A 66 -5.06 -12.68 -2.86
N LEU A 67 -3.79 -12.86 -2.50
CA LEU A 67 -2.85 -11.78 -2.24
C LEU A 67 -1.62 -11.93 -3.11
N GLN A 68 -1.08 -10.80 -3.58
CA GLN A 68 0.26 -10.73 -4.14
C GLN A 68 1.13 -9.93 -3.18
N ILE A 69 2.23 -10.53 -2.73
CA ILE A 69 3.12 -9.93 -1.75
C ILE A 69 4.48 -9.72 -2.39
N SER A 70 4.96 -8.48 -2.39
CA SER A 70 6.28 -8.11 -2.90
C SER A 70 7.13 -7.56 -1.76
N SER A 71 8.32 -8.13 -1.55
CA SER A 71 9.28 -7.61 -0.58
C SER A 71 9.90 -6.30 -1.07
N MET A 72 9.95 -5.29 -0.20
CA MET A 72 10.67 -4.04 -0.41
C MET A 72 11.84 -3.95 0.59
N SER A 73 12.71 -2.94 0.40
CA SER A 73 13.81 -2.61 1.30
C SER A 73 13.32 -2.30 2.72
N PHE A 74 14.22 -2.40 3.71
CA PHE A 74 13.98 -1.98 5.11
C PHE A 74 12.82 -2.69 5.84
N GLY A 75 12.48 -3.92 5.43
CA GLY A 75 11.45 -4.73 6.09
C GLY A 75 10.02 -4.26 5.79
N PHE A 76 9.85 -3.50 4.71
CA PHE A 76 8.54 -3.18 4.16
C PHE A 76 8.10 -4.22 3.13
N TYR A 77 6.80 -4.41 3.03
CA TYR A 77 6.18 -5.32 2.08
C TYR A 77 5.00 -4.62 1.43
N VAL A 78 4.85 -4.80 0.13
CA VAL A 78 3.66 -4.38 -0.60
C VAL A 78 2.73 -5.59 -0.68
N VAL A 79 1.53 -5.46 -0.12
CA VAL A 79 0.49 -6.48 -0.19
C VAL A 79 -0.61 -5.97 -1.09
N ARG A 80 -0.86 -6.67 -2.19
CA ARG A 80 -1.86 -6.31 -3.19
C ARG A 80 -2.99 -7.31 -3.17
N PHE A 81 -4.20 -6.81 -3.01
CA PHE A 81 -5.41 -7.59 -2.85
C PHE A 81 -6.13 -7.74 -4.18
N THR A 82 -6.64 -8.94 -4.46
CA THR A 82 -7.55 -9.16 -5.60
C THR A 82 -9.01 -8.84 -5.24
N SER A 83 -9.37 -8.95 -3.95
CA SER A 83 -10.71 -8.67 -3.42
C SER A 83 -10.72 -7.33 -2.68
N GLN A 84 -11.67 -6.46 -3.04
CA GLN A 84 -11.87 -5.17 -2.38
C GLN A 84 -12.31 -5.34 -0.92
N MET A 85 -13.15 -6.35 -0.64
CA MET A 85 -13.62 -6.66 0.71
C MET A 85 -12.46 -7.05 1.64
N ASP A 86 -11.54 -7.88 1.14
CA ASP A 86 -10.37 -8.29 1.92
C ASP A 86 -9.43 -7.12 2.20
N TYR A 87 -9.28 -6.22 1.22
CA TYR A 87 -8.52 -4.98 1.38
C TYR A 87 -9.12 -4.09 2.48
N GLU A 88 -10.43 -3.85 2.45
CA GLU A 88 -11.11 -3.00 3.44
C GLU A 88 -11.01 -3.60 4.85
N GLN A 89 -11.21 -4.91 4.99
CA GLN A 89 -11.05 -5.59 6.28
C GLN A 89 -9.61 -5.52 6.79
N ALA A 90 -8.61 -5.73 5.93
CA ALA A 90 -7.21 -5.66 6.31
C ALA A 90 -6.79 -4.23 6.67
N ALA A 91 -7.24 -3.22 5.92
CA ALA A 91 -6.94 -1.82 6.19
C ALA A 91 -7.48 -1.38 7.56
N VAL A 92 -8.72 -1.75 7.89
CA VAL A 92 -9.30 -1.47 9.22
C VAL A 92 -8.52 -2.19 10.32
N ALA A 93 -8.13 -3.44 10.11
CA ALA A 93 -7.40 -4.23 11.12
C ALA A 93 -5.97 -3.72 11.41
N VAL A 94 -5.37 -2.94 10.49
CA VAL A 94 -4.02 -2.39 10.65
C VAL A 94 -4.05 -0.95 11.22
N LEU A 95 -5.17 -0.24 11.05
CA LEU A 95 -5.33 1.16 11.49
C LEU A 95 -6.11 1.32 12.80
N GLY A 96 -6.79 0.27 13.28
CA GLY A 96 -7.47 0.22 14.58
C GLY A 96 -6.60 -0.38 15.68
#